data_AF-A0A933YNA5-F1
#
_entry.id   AF-A0A933YNA5-F1
#
_cell.length_a   1.000
_cell.length_b   1.000
_cell.length_c   1.000
_cell.angle_alpha   90.00
_cell.angle_beta   90.00
_cell.angle_gamma   90.00
#
_symmetry.space_group_name_H-M   'P 1'
#
loop_
_entity.id
_entity.type
_entity.pdbx_description
1 polymer ?
#
loop_
_entity_poly.entity_id
_entity_poly.type
_entity_poly.pdbx_seq_one_letter_code
_entity_poly.pdbx_strand_id
1 'polypeptide(L)'
;MIVKYAYYPGCSLEKTQRGYDESVREVFAALDQELVEIDDWNCCGATVYMSVKETVALAVSARNLALAEKMGLTIMAPCSSCFTVLSKTNRIMNSIPEMHRDVNEALAEGGLSYGGKTNVRHPLDVLMNDVGIETILEKQKRNLNGLKIAPYYGCQIVRPDKTFDDRENPVLMDRLFQHCGGEVVYYPVKVRCCGGMLMTTFEDTALKLNKELLGCAQENGADVIVTTCPLCHFNLEAYQDKINDVYGTKFNIPILYFTQLLGIVLGISGEKLGLDAAFIPMGKKVQALTEAHYV
;
A
#
# COMPACT_ATOMS: atom_id res chain seq x y z
N MET A 1 -23.40 -6.22 4.77
CA MET A 1 -22.98 -7.45 5.50
C MET A 1 -21.53 -7.26 5.88
N ILE A 2 -21.14 -7.60 7.12
CA ILE A 2 -19.74 -7.48 7.55
C ILE A 2 -18.93 -8.57 6.85
N VAL A 3 -17.93 -8.20 6.07
CA VAL A 3 -16.99 -9.14 5.44
C VAL A 3 -15.74 -9.23 6.31
N LYS A 4 -15.23 -10.45 6.48
CA LYS A 4 -14.01 -10.73 7.24
C LYS A 4 -12.85 -11.03 6.31
N TYR A 5 -11.69 -10.46 6.59
CA TYR A 5 -10.44 -10.72 5.86
C TYR A 5 -9.34 -11.20 6.80
N ALA A 6 -8.50 -12.11 6.32
CA ALA A 6 -7.25 -12.49 6.97
C ALA A 6 -6.22 -11.37 6.74
N TYR A 7 -5.99 -10.56 7.77
CA TYR A 7 -5.13 -9.39 7.67
C TYR A 7 -3.66 -9.77 7.79
N TYR A 8 -2.88 -9.38 6.79
CA TYR A 8 -1.44 -9.58 6.74
C TYR A 8 -0.73 -8.22 6.71
N PRO A 9 -0.33 -7.67 7.87
CA PRO A 9 0.37 -6.38 7.92
C PRO A 9 1.74 -6.46 7.26
N GLY A 10 2.43 -7.58 7.45
CA GLY A 10 3.83 -7.74 7.06
C GLY A 10 4.78 -6.87 7.90
N CYS A 11 6.08 -7.05 7.67
CA CYS A 11 7.11 -6.50 8.58
C CYS A 11 7.17 -4.96 8.64
N SER A 12 6.89 -4.26 7.53
CA SER A 12 6.98 -2.80 7.50
C SER A 12 5.87 -2.15 8.33
N LEU A 13 4.63 -2.61 8.16
CA LEU A 13 3.46 -2.04 8.84
C LEU A 13 3.51 -2.33 10.34
N GLU A 14 4.01 -3.50 10.74
CA GLU A 14 4.15 -3.86 12.16
C GLU A 14 5.24 -3.03 12.89
N LYS A 15 6.15 -2.38 12.15
CA LYS A 15 7.32 -1.67 12.71
C LYS A 15 7.45 -0.27 12.15
N THR A 16 8.22 -0.11 11.08
CA THR A 16 8.71 1.20 10.61
C THR A 16 7.65 2.07 9.95
N GLN A 17 6.50 1.52 9.60
CA GLN A 17 5.40 2.21 8.90
C GLN A 17 4.06 1.95 9.60
N ARG A 18 4.08 2.03 10.94
CA ARG A 18 2.93 1.77 11.83
C ARG A 18 1.69 2.60 11.48
N GLY A 19 1.85 3.86 11.07
CA GLY A 19 0.72 4.70 10.68
C GLY A 19 -0.13 4.12 9.53
N TYR A 20 0.46 3.26 8.68
CA TYR A 20 -0.31 2.57 7.64
C TYR A 20 -1.12 1.37 8.17
N ASP A 21 -0.60 0.64 9.17
CA ASP A 21 -1.36 -0.41 9.86
C ASP A 21 -2.59 0.19 10.54
N GLU A 22 -2.36 1.23 11.34
CA GLU A 22 -3.38 1.95 12.09
C GLU A 22 -4.46 2.51 11.17
N SER A 23 -4.07 3.22 10.12
CA SER A 23 -5.03 3.81 9.19
C SER A 23 -5.82 2.76 8.40
N VAL A 24 -5.21 1.63 8.01
CA VAL A 24 -5.95 0.55 7.35
C VAL A 24 -6.99 -0.04 8.30
N ARG A 25 -6.63 -0.34 9.55
CA ARG A 25 -7.56 -0.94 10.52
C ARG A 25 -8.72 0.00 10.84
N GLU A 26 -8.45 1.27 11.09
CA GLU A 26 -9.49 2.25 11.43
C GLU A 26 -10.41 2.55 10.23
N VAL A 27 -9.89 2.63 9.01
CA VAL A 27 -10.70 2.80 7.79
C VAL A 27 -11.63 1.61 7.58
N PHE A 28 -11.11 0.39 7.67
CA PHE A 28 -11.92 -0.81 7.45
C PHE A 28 -12.98 -0.98 8.54
N ALA A 29 -12.63 -0.70 9.80
CA ALA A 29 -13.60 -0.68 10.90
C ALA A 29 -14.71 0.37 10.68
N ALA A 30 -14.36 1.58 10.24
CA ALA A 30 -15.33 2.63 9.94
C ALA A 30 -16.30 2.26 8.79
N LEU A 31 -15.86 1.41 7.86
CA LEU A 31 -16.62 0.89 6.72
C LEU A 31 -17.28 -0.48 7.01
N ASP A 32 -17.40 -0.85 8.28
CA ASP A 32 -18.03 -2.10 8.75
C ASP A 32 -17.40 -3.38 8.17
N GLN A 33 -16.08 -3.37 7.98
CA GLN A 33 -15.27 -4.52 7.55
C GLN A 33 -14.38 -5.00 8.69
N GLU A 34 -14.22 -6.31 8.83
CA GLU A 34 -13.45 -6.91 9.92
C GLU A 34 -12.11 -7.45 9.42
N LEU A 35 -11.03 -7.04 10.08
CA LEU A 35 -9.66 -7.49 9.79
C LEU A 35 -9.19 -8.40 10.93
N VAL A 36 -9.04 -9.69 10.62
CA VAL A 36 -8.55 -10.70 11.56
C VAL A 36 -7.11 -11.00 11.21
N GLU A 37 -6.17 -10.58 12.05
CA GLU A 37 -4.74 -10.81 11.78
C GLU A 37 -4.40 -12.30 11.72
N ILE A 38 -3.56 -12.67 10.75
CA ILE A 38 -3.08 -14.04 10.59
C ILE A 38 -2.14 -14.35 11.75
N ASP A 39 -2.47 -15.28 12.63
CA ASP A 39 -1.57 -15.63 13.73
C ASP A 39 -0.25 -16.25 13.20
N ASP A 40 0.86 -15.93 13.87
CA ASP A 40 2.20 -16.45 13.57
C ASP A 40 2.65 -16.25 12.11
N TRP A 41 2.26 -15.14 11.46
CA TRP A 41 2.71 -14.81 10.11
C TRP A 41 4.22 -14.49 10.08
N ASN A 42 4.88 -14.70 8.93
CA ASN A 42 6.28 -14.32 8.71
C ASN A 42 6.45 -13.30 7.57
N CYS A 43 7.61 -12.64 7.47
CA CYS A 43 7.92 -11.74 6.37
C CYS A 43 7.75 -12.44 5.00
N CYS A 44 7.18 -11.75 4.01
CA CYS A 44 6.96 -12.28 2.65
C CYS A 44 8.25 -12.46 1.83
N GLY A 45 9.41 -12.09 2.37
CA GLY A 45 10.70 -12.13 1.65
C GLY A 45 10.90 -10.99 0.65
N ALA A 46 9.90 -10.10 0.48
CA ALA A 46 9.86 -9.05 -0.55
C ALA A 46 10.15 -9.61 -1.96
N THR A 47 10.29 -8.74 -2.96
CA THR A 47 10.53 -9.20 -4.34
C THR A 47 11.97 -9.64 -4.62
N VAL A 48 12.91 -9.32 -3.73
CA VAL A 48 14.34 -9.62 -3.92
C VAL A 48 14.71 -11.05 -3.60
N TYR A 49 14.03 -11.71 -2.66
CA TYR A 49 14.48 -13.03 -2.23
C TYR A 49 14.30 -14.09 -3.33
N MET A 50 13.25 -13.94 -4.12
CA MET A 50 12.93 -14.84 -5.23
C MET A 50 14.02 -14.84 -6.32
N SER A 51 14.76 -13.75 -6.52
CA SER A 51 15.88 -13.72 -7.49
C SER A 51 17.13 -14.41 -6.98
N VAL A 52 17.19 -14.80 -5.70
CA VAL A 52 18.34 -15.46 -5.08
C VAL A 52 18.06 -16.94 -4.84
N LYS A 53 16.93 -17.27 -4.21
CA LYS A 53 16.51 -18.65 -3.92
C LYS A 53 15.00 -18.79 -4.11
N GLU A 54 14.57 -19.14 -5.32
CA GLU A 54 13.16 -19.16 -5.72
C GLU A 54 12.29 -20.06 -4.83
N THR A 55 12.61 -21.35 -4.71
CA THR A 55 11.81 -22.31 -3.91
C THR A 55 11.70 -21.89 -2.45
N VAL A 56 12.78 -21.35 -1.86
CA VAL A 56 12.76 -20.91 -0.46
C VAL A 56 11.91 -19.65 -0.29
N ALA A 57 12.00 -18.70 -1.22
CA ALA A 57 11.16 -17.50 -1.21
C ALA A 57 9.67 -17.85 -1.37
N LEU A 58 9.35 -18.83 -2.23
CA LEU A 58 8.01 -19.37 -2.38
C LEU A 58 7.53 -20.06 -1.10
N ALA A 59 8.36 -20.88 -0.46
CA ALA A 59 7.99 -21.57 0.78
C ALA A 59 7.66 -20.61 1.93
N VAL A 60 8.51 -19.58 2.13
CA VAL A 60 8.28 -18.54 3.14
C VAL A 60 6.98 -17.77 2.89
N SER A 61 6.66 -17.48 1.62
CA SER A 61 5.42 -16.81 1.25
C SER A 61 4.19 -17.74 1.35
N ALA A 62 4.34 -18.99 0.94
CA ALA A 62 3.30 -20.01 0.96
C ALA A 62 2.91 -20.41 2.38
N ARG A 63 3.82 -20.27 3.35
CA ARG A 63 3.50 -20.43 4.78
C ARG A 63 2.37 -19.49 5.21
N ASN A 64 2.44 -18.20 4.85
CA ASN A 64 1.37 -17.25 5.16
C ASN A 64 0.06 -17.59 4.43
N LEU A 65 0.15 -18.08 3.18
CA LEU A 65 -1.02 -18.55 2.43
C LEU A 65 -1.67 -19.77 3.11
N ALA A 66 -0.88 -20.72 3.59
CA ALA A 66 -1.36 -21.91 4.32
C ALA A 66 -2.06 -21.54 5.63
N LEU A 67 -1.51 -20.57 6.38
CA LEU A 67 -2.13 -20.08 7.62
C LEU A 67 -3.48 -19.42 7.34
N ALA A 68 -3.57 -18.57 6.32
CA ALA A 68 -4.83 -17.96 5.91
C ALA A 68 -5.84 -18.99 5.35
N GLU A 69 -5.37 -20.03 4.64
CA GLU A 69 -6.23 -21.09 4.11
C GLU A 69 -6.94 -21.85 5.25
N LYS A 70 -6.25 -22.08 6.38
CA LYS A 70 -6.84 -22.67 7.59
C LYS A 70 -7.93 -21.77 8.21
N MET A 71 -7.81 -20.45 8.07
CA MET A 71 -8.84 -19.50 8.51
C MET A 71 -10.06 -19.49 7.57
N GLY A 72 -9.91 -19.96 6.32
CA GLY A 72 -10.95 -19.92 5.31
C GLY A 72 -11.31 -18.50 4.84
N LEU A 73 -10.40 -17.55 5.01
CA LEU A 73 -10.61 -16.13 4.68
C LEU A 73 -9.73 -15.67 3.52
N THR A 74 -10.17 -14.64 2.80
CA THR A 74 -9.34 -13.93 1.81
C THR A 74 -8.29 -13.09 2.52
N ILE A 75 -7.04 -13.13 2.06
CA ILE A 75 -5.96 -12.32 2.61
C ILE A 75 -6.12 -10.86 2.16
N MET A 76 -5.95 -9.95 3.11
CA MET A 76 -5.74 -8.53 2.85
C MET A 76 -4.30 -8.14 3.15
N ALA A 77 -3.56 -7.73 2.13
CA ALA A 77 -2.14 -7.36 2.22
C ALA A 77 -1.94 -5.90 1.79
N PRO A 78 -1.81 -4.93 2.73
CA PRO A 78 -1.67 -3.51 2.40
C PRO A 78 -0.34 -3.13 1.77
N CYS A 79 0.74 -3.81 2.14
CA CYS A 79 2.04 -3.56 1.52
C CYS A 79 2.05 -4.09 0.08
N SER A 80 2.39 -3.23 -0.88
CA SER A 80 2.42 -3.60 -2.30
C SER A 80 3.32 -4.80 -2.58
N SER A 81 4.50 -4.89 -1.96
CA SER A 81 5.38 -6.06 -2.12
C SER A 81 4.78 -7.33 -1.55
N CYS A 82 4.13 -7.24 -0.39
CA CYS A 82 3.45 -8.36 0.25
C CYS A 82 2.32 -8.88 -0.65
N PHE A 83 1.46 -7.98 -1.14
CA PHE A 83 0.39 -8.30 -2.08
C PHE A 83 0.92 -9.01 -3.34
N THR A 84 1.95 -8.45 -3.98
CA THR A 84 2.51 -9.01 -5.23
C THR A 84 3.14 -10.37 -4.99
N VAL A 85 3.94 -10.54 -3.93
CA VAL A 85 4.66 -11.79 -3.67
C VAL A 85 3.71 -12.91 -3.27
N LEU A 86 2.73 -12.64 -2.40
CA LEU A 86 1.72 -13.64 -2.02
C LEU A 86 0.86 -14.03 -3.23
N SER A 87 0.39 -13.06 -4.02
CA SER A 87 -0.38 -13.34 -5.25
C SER A 87 0.44 -14.15 -6.27
N LYS A 88 1.71 -13.77 -6.47
CA LYS A 88 2.62 -14.48 -7.37
C LYS A 88 2.87 -15.91 -6.90
N THR A 89 3.11 -16.10 -5.61
CA THR A 89 3.32 -17.41 -4.99
C THR A 89 2.08 -18.28 -5.18
N ASN A 90 0.88 -17.76 -4.89
CA ASN A 90 -0.36 -18.48 -5.10
C ASN A 90 -0.52 -18.95 -6.56
N ARG A 91 -0.26 -18.06 -7.52
CA ARG A 91 -0.32 -18.41 -8.94
C ARG A 91 0.68 -19.49 -9.31
N ILE A 92 1.94 -19.37 -8.89
CA ILE A 92 3.00 -20.35 -9.19
C ILE A 92 2.62 -21.72 -8.63
N MET A 93 2.17 -21.78 -7.38
CA MET A 93 1.70 -23.01 -6.73
C MET A 93 0.53 -23.67 -7.46
N ASN A 94 -0.34 -22.89 -8.10
CA ASN A 94 -1.46 -23.40 -8.88
C ASN A 94 -1.08 -23.78 -10.33
N SER A 95 0.00 -23.21 -10.87
CA SER A 95 0.34 -23.32 -12.30
C SER A 95 1.51 -24.25 -12.58
N ILE A 96 2.38 -24.50 -11.59
CA ILE A 96 3.61 -25.28 -11.74
C ILE A 96 3.59 -26.43 -10.72
N PRO A 97 3.22 -27.66 -11.14
CA PRO A 97 3.11 -28.82 -10.24
C PRO A 97 4.39 -29.17 -9.48
N GLU A 98 5.55 -28.96 -10.10
CA GLU A 98 6.85 -29.17 -9.46
C GLU A 98 7.05 -28.22 -8.28
N MET A 99 6.84 -26.91 -8.49
CA MET A 99 6.92 -25.92 -7.42
C MET A 99 5.87 -26.19 -6.33
N HIS A 100 4.67 -26.63 -6.70
CA HIS A 100 3.65 -27.04 -5.73
C HIS A 100 4.17 -28.13 -4.79
N ARG A 101 4.77 -29.19 -5.35
CA ARG A 101 5.31 -30.32 -4.59
C ARG A 101 6.47 -29.88 -3.70
N ASP A 102 7.47 -29.22 -4.27
CA ASP A 102 8.70 -28.88 -3.56
C ASP A 102 8.45 -27.87 -2.42
N VAL A 103 7.54 -26.91 -2.63
CA VAL A 103 7.12 -25.98 -1.58
C VAL A 103 6.34 -26.71 -0.49
N ASN A 104 5.43 -27.63 -0.84
CA ASN A 104 4.69 -28.39 0.18
C ASN A 104 5.58 -29.35 0.96
N GLU A 105 6.64 -29.90 0.37
CA GLU A 105 7.67 -30.65 1.10
C GLU A 105 8.31 -29.79 2.18
N ALA A 106 8.71 -28.55 1.84
CA ALA A 106 9.25 -27.61 2.83
C ALA A 106 8.22 -27.19 3.90
N LEU A 107 6.95 -27.02 3.52
CA LEU A 107 5.88 -26.68 4.49
C LEU A 107 5.56 -27.84 5.43
N ALA A 108 5.68 -29.08 4.98
CA ALA A 108 5.39 -30.27 5.77
C ALA A 108 6.30 -30.39 7.00
N GLU A 109 7.57 -29.98 6.88
CA GLU A 109 8.51 -29.87 8.01
C GLU A 109 8.03 -28.91 9.11
N GLY A 110 7.22 -27.90 8.74
CA GLY A 110 6.55 -26.99 9.65
C GLY A 110 5.13 -27.40 10.05
N GLY A 111 4.67 -28.60 9.69
CA GLY A 111 3.29 -29.06 9.96
C GLY A 111 2.23 -28.31 9.14
N LEU A 112 2.61 -27.76 8.00
CA LEU A 112 1.74 -27.00 7.10
C LEU A 112 1.63 -27.68 5.73
N SER A 113 0.55 -27.38 5.03
CA SER A 113 0.37 -27.67 3.61
C SER A 113 -0.51 -26.58 3.02
N TYR A 114 -0.30 -26.26 1.75
CA TYR A 114 -1.07 -25.24 1.04
C TYR A 114 -1.70 -25.82 -0.22
N GLY A 115 -3.03 -25.73 -0.32
CA GLY A 115 -3.83 -26.26 -1.42
C GLY A 115 -4.05 -25.30 -2.58
N GLY A 116 -3.59 -24.04 -2.51
CA GLY A 116 -3.72 -23.08 -3.62
C GLY A 116 -5.04 -22.31 -3.66
N LYS A 117 -5.87 -22.35 -2.61
CA LYS A 117 -7.25 -21.83 -2.65
C LYS A 117 -7.40 -20.41 -2.12
N THR A 118 -6.34 -19.83 -1.57
CA THR A 118 -6.43 -18.53 -0.88
C THR A 118 -6.30 -17.39 -1.88
N ASN A 119 -7.28 -16.48 -1.84
CA ASN A 119 -7.22 -15.22 -2.59
C ASN A 119 -6.42 -14.18 -1.80
N VAL A 120 -5.67 -13.35 -2.51
CA VAL A 120 -4.91 -12.23 -1.94
C VAL A 120 -5.42 -10.95 -2.58
N ARG A 121 -5.86 -9.99 -1.77
CA ARG A 121 -6.39 -8.71 -2.23
C ARG A 121 -5.61 -7.56 -1.59
N HIS A 122 -5.46 -6.48 -2.34
CA HIS A 122 -4.92 -5.22 -1.83
C HIS A 122 -6.08 -4.38 -1.24
N PRO A 123 -5.88 -3.57 -0.19
CA PRO A 123 -6.98 -2.79 0.40
C PRO A 123 -7.66 -1.83 -0.58
N LEU A 124 -6.92 -1.21 -1.52
CA LEU A 124 -7.52 -0.36 -2.57
C LEU A 124 -8.52 -1.13 -3.46
N ASP A 125 -8.21 -2.39 -3.76
CA ASP A 125 -9.08 -3.28 -4.54
C ASP A 125 -10.38 -3.55 -3.78
N VAL A 126 -10.26 -3.95 -2.51
CA VAL A 126 -11.42 -4.23 -1.65
C VAL A 126 -12.29 -2.98 -1.47
N LEU A 127 -11.68 -1.83 -1.20
CA LEU A 127 -12.41 -0.57 -1.01
C LEU A 127 -13.20 -0.16 -2.26
N MET A 128 -12.61 -0.29 -3.45
CA MET A 128 -13.24 0.19 -4.68
C MET A 128 -14.17 -0.84 -5.33
N ASN A 129 -13.89 -2.13 -5.21
CA ASN A 129 -14.62 -3.19 -5.93
C ASN A 129 -15.59 -3.97 -5.03
N ASP A 130 -15.32 -4.10 -3.72
CA ASP A 130 -16.17 -4.88 -2.80
C ASP A 130 -17.00 -3.96 -1.89
N VAL A 131 -16.38 -2.96 -1.25
CA VAL A 131 -17.08 -1.98 -0.40
C VAL A 131 -17.85 -0.97 -1.26
N GLY A 132 -17.24 -0.52 -2.36
CA GLY A 132 -17.84 0.39 -3.33
C GLY A 132 -17.74 1.85 -2.92
N ILE A 133 -17.71 2.73 -3.91
CA ILE A 133 -17.56 4.16 -3.69
C ILE A 133 -18.79 4.77 -3.00
N GLU A 134 -19.98 4.23 -3.29
CA GLU A 134 -21.25 4.67 -2.72
C GLU A 134 -21.24 4.54 -1.19
N THR A 135 -20.82 3.39 -0.66
CA THR A 135 -20.70 3.13 0.78
C THR A 135 -19.70 4.10 1.44
N ILE A 136 -18.59 4.41 0.75
CA ILE A 136 -17.59 5.35 1.25
C ILE A 136 -18.18 6.76 1.35
N LEU A 137 -18.93 7.20 0.33
CA LEU A 137 -19.57 8.51 0.30
C LEU A 137 -20.70 8.63 1.33
N GLU A 138 -21.45 7.57 1.60
CA GLU A 138 -22.48 7.54 2.65
C GLU A 138 -21.88 7.77 4.05
N LYS A 139 -20.66 7.27 4.28
CA LYS A 139 -19.93 7.40 5.55
C LYS A 139 -18.97 8.60 5.58
N GLN A 140 -18.86 9.34 4.48
CA GLN A 140 -18.01 10.52 4.38
C GLN A 140 -18.44 11.58 5.40
N LYS A 141 -17.47 12.11 6.15
CA LYS A 141 -17.64 13.20 7.12
C LYS A 141 -16.91 14.48 6.72
N ARG A 142 -15.91 14.36 5.85
CA ARG A 142 -15.10 15.49 5.38
C ARG A 142 -14.91 15.41 3.88
N ASN A 143 -14.93 16.57 3.24
CA ASN A 143 -14.71 16.69 1.80
C ASN A 143 -13.30 17.23 1.52
N LEU A 144 -12.67 16.72 0.46
CA LEU A 144 -11.31 17.10 0.04
C LEU A 144 -11.26 18.34 -0.87
N ASN A 145 -12.34 19.13 -0.95
CA ASN A 145 -12.44 20.32 -1.78
C ASN A 145 -11.22 21.24 -1.62
N GLY A 146 -10.58 21.57 -2.75
CA GLY A 146 -9.41 22.45 -2.78
C GLY A 146 -8.08 21.78 -2.41
N LEU A 147 -8.08 20.47 -2.09
CA LEU A 147 -6.88 19.67 -1.93
C LEU A 147 -6.46 19.07 -3.28
N LYS A 148 -5.25 19.40 -3.72
CA LYS A 148 -4.61 18.87 -4.93
C LYS A 148 -3.78 17.63 -4.60
N ILE A 149 -4.15 16.50 -5.17
CA ILE A 149 -3.62 15.19 -4.81
C ILE A 149 -2.84 14.63 -6.00
N ALA A 150 -1.63 14.14 -5.76
CA ALA A 150 -0.87 13.32 -6.70
C ALA A 150 -0.97 11.84 -6.27
N PRO A 151 -1.81 11.01 -6.93
CA PRO A 151 -1.95 9.61 -6.59
C PRO A 151 -0.73 8.82 -7.09
N TYR A 152 0.03 8.24 -6.18
CA TYR A 152 1.22 7.43 -6.47
C TYR A 152 1.02 5.97 -6.10
N TYR A 153 0.57 5.17 -7.08
CA TYR A 153 0.29 3.73 -6.94
C TYR A 153 1.56 2.92 -6.70
N GLY A 154 2.72 3.47 -7.11
CA GLY A 154 3.94 2.69 -7.23
C GLY A 154 3.81 1.62 -8.32
N CYS A 155 4.80 0.74 -8.40
CA CYS A 155 4.88 -0.23 -9.49
C CYS A 155 4.15 -1.55 -9.20
N GLN A 156 4.07 -1.99 -7.94
CA GLN A 156 3.83 -3.41 -7.63
C GLN A 156 2.35 -3.81 -7.52
N ILE A 157 1.43 -2.88 -7.24
CA ILE A 157 0.01 -3.26 -7.10
C ILE A 157 -0.68 -3.53 -8.44
N VAL A 158 -0.12 -3.03 -9.55
CA VAL A 158 -0.67 -3.17 -10.91
C VAL A 158 0.31 -3.78 -11.92
N ARG A 159 1.53 -4.16 -11.50
CA ARG A 159 2.53 -4.84 -12.34
C ARG A 159 3.21 -5.96 -11.53
N PRO A 160 3.74 -7.02 -12.17
CA PRO A 160 3.84 -7.22 -13.63
C PRO A 160 2.53 -7.67 -14.29
N ASP A 161 1.58 -8.17 -13.52
CA ASP A 161 0.32 -8.68 -14.02
C ASP A 161 -0.78 -7.63 -13.89
N LYS A 162 -1.77 -7.67 -14.80
CA LYS A 162 -3.00 -6.91 -14.60
C LYS A 162 -3.76 -7.56 -13.44
N THR A 163 -3.90 -6.82 -12.34
CA THR A 163 -4.62 -7.25 -11.13
C THR A 163 -6.03 -6.68 -11.17
N PHE A 164 -6.31 -5.64 -10.38
CA PHE A 164 -7.60 -5.01 -10.21
C PHE A 164 -7.70 -3.63 -10.90
N ASP A 165 -6.61 -3.14 -11.50
CA ASP A 165 -6.55 -1.88 -12.25
C ASP A 165 -5.63 -2.01 -13.47
N ASP A 166 -5.53 -0.96 -14.29
CA ASP A 166 -4.67 -0.94 -15.46
C ASP A 166 -3.17 -0.86 -15.10
N ARG A 167 -2.32 -1.54 -15.87
CA ARG A 167 -0.88 -1.67 -15.62
C ARG A 167 -0.11 -0.36 -15.83
N GLU A 168 -0.55 0.44 -16.80
CA GLU A 168 0.15 1.62 -17.27
C GLU A 168 -0.57 2.90 -16.85
N ASN A 169 -1.89 2.87 -16.76
CA ASN A 169 -2.71 4.01 -16.37
C ASN A 169 -3.82 3.62 -15.37
N PRO A 170 -3.46 3.20 -14.14
CA PRO A 170 -4.45 2.87 -13.12
C PRO A 170 -5.23 4.10 -12.68
N VAL A 171 -6.52 3.98 -12.40
CA VAL A 171 -7.41 5.12 -12.09
C VAL A 171 -8.26 4.93 -10.85
N LEU A 172 -8.19 3.80 -10.15
CA LEU A 172 -9.06 3.54 -9.00
C LEU A 172 -8.79 4.48 -7.81
N MET A 173 -7.52 4.74 -7.48
CA MET A 173 -7.18 5.72 -6.43
C MET A 173 -7.47 7.15 -6.87
N ASP A 174 -7.35 7.45 -8.17
CA ASP A 174 -7.70 8.75 -8.74
C ASP A 174 -9.20 9.00 -8.53
N ARG A 175 -10.01 8.02 -8.94
CA ARG A 175 -11.47 8.04 -8.77
C ARG A 175 -11.85 8.11 -7.31
N LEU A 176 -11.24 7.33 -6.42
CA LEU A 176 -11.52 7.36 -4.98
C LEU A 176 -11.49 8.80 -4.45
N PHE A 177 -10.39 9.51 -4.71
CA PHE A 177 -10.24 10.86 -4.17
C PHE A 177 -11.03 11.93 -4.94
N GLN A 178 -11.25 11.76 -6.24
CA GLN A 178 -12.15 12.63 -7.00
C GLN A 178 -13.58 12.59 -6.45
N HIS A 179 -14.11 11.39 -6.16
CA HIS A 179 -15.44 11.25 -5.56
C HIS A 179 -15.51 11.85 -4.15
N CYS A 180 -14.41 11.79 -3.38
CA CYS A 180 -14.30 12.43 -2.07
C CYS A 180 -14.14 13.97 -2.14
N GLY A 181 -14.12 14.56 -3.35
CA GLY A 181 -14.03 16.00 -3.60
C GLY A 181 -12.61 16.54 -3.85
N GLY A 182 -11.62 15.67 -3.95
CA GLY A 182 -10.22 16.06 -4.19
C GLY A 182 -9.93 16.36 -5.65
N GLU A 183 -9.00 17.26 -5.91
CA GLU A 183 -8.49 17.56 -7.26
C GLU A 183 -7.29 16.66 -7.56
N VAL A 184 -7.48 15.61 -8.36
CA VAL A 184 -6.35 14.79 -8.83
C VAL A 184 -5.58 15.56 -9.88
N VAL A 185 -4.33 15.90 -9.57
CA VAL A 185 -3.47 16.63 -10.50
C VAL A 185 -2.97 15.72 -11.62
N TYR A 186 -2.50 16.34 -12.70
CA TYR A 186 -1.82 15.59 -13.75
C TYR A 186 -0.52 14.98 -13.20
N TYR A 187 -0.50 13.66 -13.04
CA TYR A 187 0.63 12.92 -12.46
C TYR A 187 0.97 11.67 -13.30
N PRO A 188 1.57 11.84 -14.48
CA PRO A 188 1.84 10.73 -15.42
C PRO A 188 2.88 9.72 -14.89
N VAL A 189 3.60 10.08 -13.82
CA VAL A 189 4.61 9.23 -13.19
C VAL A 189 4.03 8.32 -12.08
N LYS A 190 2.70 8.24 -11.96
CA LYS A 190 1.98 7.52 -10.89
C LYS A 190 2.34 6.03 -10.69
N VAL A 191 2.94 5.39 -11.69
CA VAL A 191 3.40 3.98 -11.67
C VAL A 191 4.91 3.81 -11.86
N ARG A 192 5.67 4.91 -11.91
CA ARG A 192 7.15 4.83 -12.02
C ARG A 192 7.73 4.34 -10.70
N CYS A 193 8.90 3.71 -10.77
CA CYS A 193 9.56 3.14 -9.60
C CYS A 193 10.14 4.23 -8.68
N CYS A 194 9.94 4.12 -7.36
CA CYS A 194 10.55 4.99 -6.34
C CYS A 194 12.01 4.63 -6.01
N GLY A 195 12.59 3.67 -6.71
CA GLY A 195 13.91 3.11 -6.39
C GLY A 195 13.90 2.09 -5.25
N GLY A 196 12.87 2.04 -4.39
CA GLY A 196 12.76 1.07 -3.29
C GLY A 196 14.07 0.82 -2.55
N MET A 197 14.50 -0.45 -2.50
CA MET A 197 15.74 -0.88 -1.84
C MET A 197 17.03 -0.34 -2.50
N LEU A 198 16.98 0.21 -3.71
CA LEU A 198 18.15 0.82 -4.35
C LEU A 198 18.70 1.99 -3.54
N MET A 199 17.92 2.59 -2.64
CA MET A 199 18.43 3.62 -1.73
C MET A 199 19.62 3.11 -0.88
N THR A 200 19.71 1.80 -0.64
CA THR A 200 20.81 1.19 0.13
C THR A 200 22.00 0.71 -0.72
N THR A 201 21.81 0.50 -2.02
CA THR A 201 22.82 -0.13 -2.89
C THR A 201 23.26 0.74 -4.07
N PHE A 202 22.36 1.56 -4.60
CA PHE A 202 22.57 2.48 -5.73
C PHE A 202 21.87 3.81 -5.44
N GLU A 203 22.30 4.46 -4.35
CA GLU A 203 21.63 5.63 -3.78
C GLU A 203 21.43 6.76 -4.79
N ASP A 204 22.45 7.13 -5.58
CA ASP A 204 22.34 8.18 -6.60
C ASP A 204 21.22 7.93 -7.61
N THR A 205 21.01 6.66 -7.97
CA THR A 205 19.92 6.26 -8.87
C THR A 205 18.57 6.42 -8.18
N ALA A 206 18.46 5.98 -6.93
CA ALA A 206 17.24 6.12 -6.15
C ALA A 206 16.88 7.60 -5.92
N LEU A 207 17.85 8.44 -5.55
CA LEU A 207 17.64 9.88 -5.35
C LEU A 207 17.14 10.55 -6.64
N LYS A 208 17.71 10.21 -7.79
CA LYS A 208 17.25 10.72 -9.09
C LYS A 208 15.80 10.32 -9.39
N LEU A 209 15.43 9.06 -9.14
CA LEU A 209 14.07 8.57 -9.36
C LEU A 209 13.06 9.30 -8.45
N ASN A 210 13.39 9.48 -7.18
CA ASN A 210 12.53 10.21 -6.23
C ASN A 210 12.42 11.69 -6.59
N LYS A 211 13.51 12.33 -7.05
CA LYS A 211 13.48 13.71 -7.57
C LYS A 211 12.48 13.87 -8.71
N GLU A 212 12.42 12.94 -9.67
CA GLU A 212 11.46 12.99 -10.77
C GLU A 212 10.01 12.88 -10.29
N LEU A 213 9.75 12.01 -9.29
CA LEU A 213 8.43 11.85 -8.67
C LEU A 213 7.98 13.11 -7.92
N LEU A 214 8.85 13.67 -7.08
CA LEU A 214 8.59 14.89 -6.31
C LEU A 214 8.47 16.11 -7.22
N GLY A 215 9.36 16.24 -8.20
CA GLY A 215 9.36 17.32 -9.19
C GLY A 215 8.07 17.37 -9.99
N CYS A 216 7.62 16.23 -10.52
CA CYS A 216 6.36 16.16 -11.26
C CYS A 216 5.16 16.57 -10.39
N ALA A 217 5.12 16.17 -9.12
CA ALA A 217 4.05 16.55 -8.20
C ALA A 217 4.05 18.06 -7.93
N GLN A 218 5.22 18.62 -7.62
CA GLN A 218 5.39 20.05 -7.35
C GLN A 218 5.07 20.91 -8.57
N GLU A 219 5.54 20.54 -9.76
CA GLU A 219 5.31 21.26 -11.02
C GLU A 219 3.81 21.30 -11.40
N ASN A 220 3.06 20.25 -11.04
CA ASN A 220 1.62 20.18 -11.24
C ASN A 220 0.81 20.73 -10.04
N GLY A 221 1.50 21.32 -9.05
CA GLY A 221 0.89 22.01 -7.93
C GLY A 221 0.19 21.08 -6.92
N ALA A 222 0.65 19.84 -6.77
CA ALA A 222 0.14 18.94 -5.75
C ALA A 222 0.40 19.49 -4.33
N ASP A 223 -0.61 19.39 -3.47
CA ASP A 223 -0.50 19.70 -2.04
C ASP A 223 -0.03 18.47 -1.24
N VAL A 224 -0.24 17.26 -1.78
CA VAL A 224 0.10 15.99 -1.14
C VAL A 224 0.32 14.89 -2.19
N ILE A 225 1.30 14.02 -1.94
CA ILE A 225 1.44 12.74 -2.66
C ILE A 225 0.80 11.64 -1.81
N VAL A 226 -0.03 10.82 -2.43
CA VAL A 226 -0.74 9.74 -1.73
C VAL A 226 -0.31 8.40 -2.28
N THR A 227 0.19 7.50 -1.43
CA THR A 227 0.74 6.21 -1.87
C THR A 227 0.12 4.99 -1.20
N THR A 228 0.30 3.83 -1.82
CA THR A 228 -0.15 2.52 -1.34
C THR A 228 0.99 1.65 -0.81
N CYS A 229 2.25 2.13 -0.91
CA CYS A 229 3.43 1.30 -0.70
C CYS A 229 4.33 1.86 0.42
N PRO A 230 4.63 1.08 1.47
CA PRO A 230 5.52 1.49 2.56
C PRO A 230 6.90 1.96 2.11
N LEU A 231 7.51 1.27 1.15
CA LEU A 231 8.83 1.66 0.61
C LEU A 231 8.76 2.92 -0.26
N CYS A 232 7.64 3.13 -0.96
CA CYS A 232 7.41 4.37 -1.71
C CYS A 232 7.30 5.56 -0.76
N HIS A 233 6.53 5.40 0.31
CA HIS A 233 6.38 6.41 1.35
C HIS A 233 7.74 6.78 1.93
N PHE A 234 8.47 5.80 2.46
CA PHE A 234 9.78 6.02 3.08
C PHE A 234 10.77 6.74 2.15
N ASN A 235 10.86 6.32 0.89
CA ASN A 235 11.80 6.92 -0.07
C ASN A 235 11.43 8.36 -0.45
N LEU A 236 10.14 8.66 -0.61
CA LEU A 236 9.67 9.99 -0.97
C LEU A 236 9.63 10.96 0.20
N GLU A 237 9.60 10.45 1.43
CA GLU A 237 9.50 11.26 2.64
C GLU A 237 10.87 11.51 3.27
N ALA A 238 11.59 10.45 3.65
CA ALA A 238 12.80 10.55 4.47
C ALA A 238 14.00 11.20 3.74
N TYR A 239 13.96 11.26 2.40
CA TYR A 239 15.09 11.71 1.58
C TYR A 239 14.88 13.05 0.89
N GLN A 240 13.78 13.79 1.15
CA GLN A 240 13.55 15.09 0.49
C GLN A 240 14.69 16.09 0.75
N ASP A 241 15.18 16.19 1.98
CA ASP A 241 16.30 17.08 2.34
C ASP A 241 17.57 16.72 1.58
N LYS A 242 17.92 15.43 1.55
CA LYS A 242 19.08 14.96 0.78
C LYS A 242 18.93 15.22 -0.72
N ILE A 243 17.74 15.02 -1.28
CA ILE A 243 17.44 15.35 -2.68
C ILE A 243 17.60 16.85 -2.93
N ASN A 244 17.14 17.68 -2.00
CA ASN A 244 17.29 19.14 -2.06
C ASN A 244 18.76 19.56 -2.06
N ASP A 245 19.57 18.99 -1.18
CA ASP A 245 21.00 19.28 -1.10
C ASP A 245 21.75 18.86 -2.36
N VAL A 246 21.47 17.65 -2.88
CA VAL A 246 22.18 17.09 -4.04
C VAL A 246 21.80 17.80 -5.35
N TYR A 247 20.52 18.18 -5.52
CA TYR A 247 20.02 18.70 -6.79
C TYR A 247 19.65 20.18 -6.77
N GLY A 248 19.84 20.88 -5.65
CA GLY A 248 19.45 22.28 -5.49
C GLY A 248 17.95 22.51 -5.57
N THR A 249 17.14 21.51 -5.19
CA THR A 249 15.66 21.61 -5.15
C THR A 249 15.17 22.11 -3.80
N LYS A 250 13.86 22.30 -3.65
CA LYS A 250 13.21 22.78 -2.42
C LYS A 250 11.91 22.03 -2.14
N PHE A 251 11.93 20.72 -2.37
CA PHE A 251 10.80 19.85 -2.08
C PHE A 251 10.49 19.87 -0.59
N ASN A 252 9.21 20.02 -0.28
CA ASN A 252 8.65 19.91 1.07
C ASN A 252 7.18 19.50 0.94
N ILE A 253 6.93 18.45 0.16
CA ILE A 253 5.58 17.97 -0.13
C ILE A 253 5.23 16.82 0.83
N PRO A 254 4.10 16.91 1.56
CA PRO A 254 3.64 15.82 2.42
C PRO A 254 3.40 14.54 1.62
N ILE A 255 3.79 13.42 2.21
CA ILE A 255 3.50 12.08 1.70
C ILE A 255 2.55 11.42 2.69
N LEU A 256 1.45 10.83 2.20
CA LEU A 256 0.50 10.10 3.03
C LEU A 256 0.21 8.72 2.44
N TYR A 257 -0.19 7.78 3.29
CA TYR A 257 -0.86 6.59 2.83
C TYR A 257 -2.28 6.90 2.37
N PHE A 258 -2.76 6.19 1.35
CA PHE A 258 -4.11 6.42 0.83
C PHE A 258 -5.21 6.16 1.87
N THR A 259 -5.00 5.23 2.80
CA THR A 259 -5.92 5.00 3.92
C THR A 259 -5.83 6.08 4.99
N GLN A 260 -4.71 6.78 5.15
CA GLN A 260 -4.67 7.95 6.03
C GLN A 260 -5.55 9.07 5.48
N LEU A 261 -5.41 9.39 4.18
CA LEU A 261 -6.26 10.40 3.56
C LEU A 261 -7.74 9.99 3.55
N LEU A 262 -8.04 8.73 3.25
CA LEU A 262 -9.40 8.21 3.33
C LEU A 262 -9.94 8.23 4.77
N GLY A 263 -9.11 7.94 5.77
CA GLY A 263 -9.49 8.06 7.18
C GLY A 263 -9.88 9.48 7.57
N ILE A 264 -9.16 10.49 7.05
CA ILE A 264 -9.53 11.90 7.23
C ILE A 264 -10.91 12.17 6.63
N VAL A 265 -11.17 11.67 5.41
CA VAL A 265 -12.49 11.77 4.73
C VAL A 265 -13.61 11.16 5.58
N LEU A 266 -13.34 10.03 6.23
CA LEU A 266 -14.28 9.34 7.13
C LEU A 266 -14.40 10.00 8.52
N GLY A 267 -13.67 11.09 8.79
CA GLY A 267 -13.73 11.84 10.05
C GLY A 267 -12.96 11.19 11.20
N ILE A 268 -12.02 10.30 10.89
CA ILE A 268 -11.15 9.65 11.88
C ILE A 268 -10.09 10.66 12.34
N SER A 269 -9.80 10.67 13.64
CA SER A 269 -8.81 11.58 14.24
C SER A 269 -7.38 11.28 13.73
N GLY A 270 -6.56 12.31 13.59
CA GLY A 270 -5.17 12.14 13.12
C GLY A 270 -4.30 11.21 13.97
N GLU A 271 -4.53 11.17 15.29
CA GLU A 271 -3.85 10.25 16.22
C GLU A 271 -4.08 8.78 15.84
N LYS A 272 -5.35 8.40 15.63
CA LYS A 272 -5.74 7.05 15.17
C LYS A 272 -5.24 6.70 13.77
N LEU A 273 -4.90 7.69 12.97
CA LEU A 273 -4.36 7.51 11.62
C LEU A 273 -2.82 7.51 11.59
N GLY A 274 -2.16 7.61 12.74
CA GLY A 274 -0.70 7.65 12.84
C GLY A 274 -0.07 8.80 12.05
N LEU A 275 -0.71 9.97 12.04
CA LEU A 275 -0.23 11.17 11.33
C LEU A 275 0.90 11.90 12.07
N ASP A 276 1.17 11.53 13.32
CA ASP A 276 2.20 12.10 14.19
C ASP A 276 3.61 11.60 13.87
N ALA A 277 3.74 10.50 13.11
CA ALA A 277 5.01 9.87 12.78
C ALA A 277 5.69 10.41 11.50
N ALA A 278 5.10 11.41 10.84
CA ALA A 278 5.62 11.94 9.58
C ALA A 278 6.93 12.74 9.77
N PHE A 279 7.92 12.52 8.91
CA PHE A 279 9.16 13.31 8.87
C PHE A 279 8.93 14.69 8.27
N ILE A 280 8.10 14.75 7.23
CA ILE A 280 7.73 16.01 6.56
C ILE A 280 6.46 16.55 7.22
N PRO A 281 6.46 17.79 7.72
CA PRO A 281 5.28 18.37 8.34
C PRO A 281 4.07 18.31 7.42
N MET A 282 2.91 17.96 7.99
CA MET A 282 1.66 18.03 7.25
C MET A 282 1.44 19.45 6.73
N GLY A 283 1.22 19.58 5.43
CA GLY A 283 0.95 20.87 4.81
C GLY A 283 -0.34 21.49 5.34
N LYS A 284 -0.42 22.83 5.35
CA LYS A 284 -1.54 23.58 5.95
C LYS A 284 -2.94 23.09 5.52
N LYS A 285 -3.09 22.68 4.25
CA LYS A 285 -4.37 22.18 3.73
C LYS A 285 -4.75 20.82 4.31
N VAL A 286 -3.79 19.90 4.42
CA VAL A 286 -4.00 18.58 5.03
C VAL A 286 -4.31 18.76 6.52
N GLN A 287 -3.57 19.61 7.22
CA GLN A 287 -3.80 19.91 8.62
C GLN A 287 -5.18 20.55 8.86
N ALA A 288 -5.61 21.48 8.02
CA ALA A 288 -6.95 22.07 8.12
C ALA A 288 -8.07 21.02 8.01
N LEU A 289 -7.86 19.95 7.23
CA LEU A 289 -8.83 18.86 7.11
C LEU A 289 -8.88 17.97 8.35
N THR A 290 -7.79 17.85 9.12
CA THR A 290 -7.79 17.05 10.36
C THR A 290 -8.44 17.81 11.52
N GLU A 291 -8.31 19.13 11.53
CA GLU A 291 -8.84 20.05 12.55
C GLU A 291 -10.28 20.49 12.29
N ALA A 292 -10.77 20.37 11.05
CA ALA A 292 -12.15 20.72 10.71
C ALA A 292 -13.15 19.92 11.56
N HIS A 293 -13.88 20.64 12.42
CA HIS A 293 -15.04 20.13 13.14
C HIS A 293 -16.19 19.92 12.13
N TYR A 294 -16.89 18.80 12.30
CA TYR A 294 -17.94 18.27 11.42
C TYR A 294 -18.84 19.35 10.79
N VAL A 295 -19.06 19.25 9.47
CA VAL A 295 -20.15 19.93 8.76
C VAL A 295 -21.33 18.97 8.66
#